data_AF-A0A423USZ2-F1
#
_entry.id   AF-A0A423USZ2-F1
#
_cell.length_a   1.000
_cell.length_b   1.000
_cell.length_c   1.000
_cell.angle_alpha   90.00
_cell.angle_beta   90.00
_cell.angle_gamma   90.00
#
_symmetry.space_group_name_H-M   'P 1'
#
loop_
_entity.id
_entity.type
_entity.pdbx_description
1 polymer ?
#
loop_
_entity_poly.entity_id
_entity_poly.type
_entity_poly.pdbx_seq_one_letter_code
_entity_poly.pdbx_strand_id
1 'polypeptide(L)'
;PRPGESDPVPDPTPSRPAEGLPPTARDKIDALTEKRREALEDDPGSCPIEIPPEWVMTTAETYAAGYANAAKLDGAAALGPAFMKVVLNKRYINDSCASTVDVSSEVDFDYEGKRQLPPTKATFLSYGFMPTTATMTLEQVGPPAAIHTHTVTNTPTYPEETTVTAQLVMRLSDVEVNGVPLDVGPDCRTERPFEQVLKGYGQSYPPAGYLVAYGGTLTGYAHIPPFEGCGATEDLDPIFTSAISSPGRKADNYTKMTQAPLCVATNPEGPDCPPRKPKPER
;
A
#
# COMPACT_ATOMS: atom_id res chain seq x y z
N PRO A 1 2.51 -27.34 -56.81
CA PRO A 1 1.81 -27.06 -55.54
C PRO A 1 2.82 -26.60 -54.47
N ARG A 2 2.81 -25.31 -54.09
CA ARG A 2 3.64 -24.80 -53.00
C ARG A 2 2.95 -25.09 -51.66
N PRO A 3 3.68 -25.50 -50.60
CA PRO A 3 3.09 -25.69 -49.27
C PRO A 3 2.59 -24.34 -48.73
N GLY A 4 1.38 -24.33 -48.16
CA GLY A 4 0.75 -23.16 -47.58
C GLY A 4 1.49 -22.69 -46.33
N GLU A 5 1.75 -21.40 -46.30
CA GLU A 5 2.24 -20.63 -45.16
C GLU A 5 1.09 -20.55 -44.14
N SER A 6 1.26 -21.22 -43.00
CA SER A 6 0.32 -21.07 -41.87
C SER A 6 0.68 -19.80 -41.12
N ASP A 7 -0.25 -18.85 -41.08
CA ASP A 7 -0.12 -17.64 -40.27
C ASP A 7 0.24 -17.99 -38.82
N PRO A 8 1.16 -17.26 -38.18
CA PRO A 8 1.49 -17.48 -36.78
C PRO A 8 0.28 -17.15 -35.91
N VAL A 9 -0.09 -18.09 -35.04
CA VAL A 9 -1.07 -17.87 -33.98
C VAL A 9 -0.56 -16.70 -33.12
N PRO A 10 -1.35 -15.63 -32.92
CA PRO A 10 -0.93 -14.52 -32.07
C PRO A 10 -0.71 -15.03 -30.64
N ASP A 11 0.44 -14.68 -30.06
CA ASP A 11 0.73 -14.96 -28.65
C ASP A 11 -0.43 -14.44 -27.78
N PRO A 12 -0.85 -15.20 -26.75
CA PRO A 12 -1.88 -14.73 -25.83
C PRO A 12 -1.37 -13.47 -25.12
N THR A 13 -1.95 -12.32 -25.46
CA THR A 13 -1.74 -11.07 -24.73
C THR A 13 -2.06 -11.32 -23.27
N PRO A 14 -1.16 -11.03 -22.31
CA PRO A 14 -1.48 -11.14 -20.89
C PRO A 14 -2.69 -10.26 -20.59
N SER A 15 -3.84 -10.89 -20.35
CA SER A 15 -5.07 -10.20 -19.99
C SER A 15 -4.89 -9.65 -18.59
N ARG A 16 -5.06 -8.33 -18.43
CA ARG A 16 -5.05 -7.67 -17.12
C ARG A 16 -6.07 -8.36 -16.18
N PRO A 17 -5.73 -8.57 -14.90
CA PRO A 17 -6.65 -9.14 -13.92
C PRO A 17 -8.01 -8.44 -13.90
N ALA A 18 -9.08 -9.19 -13.63
CA ALA A 18 -10.41 -8.61 -13.44
C ALA A 18 -10.46 -7.73 -12.18
N GLU A 19 -11.21 -6.62 -12.25
CA GLU A 19 -11.32 -5.63 -11.18
C GLU A 19 -12.14 -6.18 -10.00
N GLY A 20 -11.48 -6.33 -8.85
CA GLY A 20 -12.10 -6.67 -7.57
C GLY A 20 -12.53 -8.13 -7.39
N LEU A 21 -12.66 -8.54 -6.12
CA LEU A 21 -13.31 -9.78 -5.71
C LEU A 21 -14.75 -9.50 -5.29
N PRO A 22 -15.71 -10.42 -5.52
CA PRO A 22 -17.08 -10.26 -5.00
C PRO A 22 -17.08 -10.14 -3.46
N PRO A 23 -18.03 -9.39 -2.86
CA PRO A 23 -18.02 -9.08 -1.42
C PRO A 23 -17.93 -10.31 -0.50
N THR A 24 -18.57 -11.41 -0.89
CA THR A 24 -18.59 -12.68 -0.14
C THR A 24 -17.28 -13.48 -0.22
N ALA A 25 -16.37 -13.11 -1.14
CA ALA A 25 -15.05 -13.72 -1.20
C ALA A 25 -14.18 -13.30 -0.01
N ARG A 26 -14.37 -12.09 0.52
CA ARG A 26 -13.61 -11.56 1.67
C ARG A 26 -13.86 -12.38 2.93
N ASP A 27 -15.12 -12.55 3.32
CA ASP A 27 -15.50 -13.33 4.50
C ASP A 27 -15.03 -14.79 4.40
N LYS A 28 -14.99 -15.33 3.18
CA LYS A 28 -14.51 -16.69 2.92
C LYS A 28 -13.00 -16.80 3.08
N ILE A 29 -12.24 -15.78 2.70
CA ILE A 29 -10.78 -15.72 2.90
C ILE A 29 -10.47 -15.60 4.40
N ASP A 30 -11.10 -14.64 5.10
CA ASP A 30 -10.89 -14.43 6.53
C ASP A 30 -11.19 -15.68 7.36
N ALA A 31 -12.30 -16.37 7.06
CA ALA A 31 -12.68 -17.61 7.75
C ALA A 31 -11.70 -18.77 7.49
N LEU A 32 -11.08 -18.82 6.30
CA LEU A 32 -10.07 -19.83 5.98
C LEU A 32 -8.74 -19.53 6.69
N THR A 33 -8.33 -18.26 6.72
CA THR A 33 -7.11 -17.81 7.41
C THR A 33 -7.20 -18.08 8.92
N GLU A 34 -8.31 -17.71 9.57
CA GLU A 34 -8.48 -17.90 11.02
C GLU A 34 -8.53 -19.39 11.40
N LYS A 35 -9.35 -20.18 10.69
CA LYS A 35 -9.49 -21.62 10.93
C LYS A 35 -8.17 -22.38 10.81
N ARG A 36 -7.24 -21.89 9.96
CA ARG A 36 -5.94 -22.56 9.78
C ARG A 36 -4.91 -22.13 10.82
N ARG A 37 -4.95 -20.89 11.30
CA ARG A 37 -4.14 -20.44 12.44
C ARG A 37 -4.40 -21.29 13.69
N GLU A 38 -5.65 -21.75 13.87
CA GLU A 38 -6.04 -22.63 14.99
C GLU A 38 -5.62 -24.10 14.79
N ALA A 39 -5.32 -24.55 13.57
CA ALA A 39 -5.05 -25.96 13.26
C ALA A 39 -3.57 -26.36 13.35
N LEU A 40 -2.77 -25.62 14.12
CA LEU A 40 -1.30 -25.76 14.24
C LEU A 40 -0.85 -26.72 15.37
N GLU A 41 -1.64 -27.71 15.76
CA GLU A 41 -1.16 -28.81 16.61
C GLU A 41 -1.40 -30.18 15.95
N ASP A 42 -0.34 -31.01 15.98
CA ASP A 42 -0.18 -32.38 15.46
C ASP A 42 0.04 -32.60 13.95
N ASP A 43 1.32 -32.52 13.51
CA ASP A 43 2.01 -33.57 12.72
C ASP A 43 3.47 -33.14 12.39
N PRO A 44 4.53 -33.90 12.76
CA PRO A 44 5.89 -33.60 12.34
C PRO A 44 6.13 -34.08 10.89
N GLY A 45 5.52 -33.41 9.93
CA GLY A 45 5.86 -33.52 8.51
C GLY A 45 7.08 -32.68 8.12
N SER A 46 7.59 -32.90 6.90
CA SER A 46 8.68 -32.13 6.26
C SER A 46 8.26 -30.70 5.82
N CYS A 47 7.28 -30.10 6.50
CA CYS A 47 6.75 -28.76 6.23
C CYS A 47 6.57 -28.01 7.56
N PRO A 48 6.66 -26.66 7.57
CA PRO A 48 6.86 -25.76 6.43
C PRO A 48 8.26 -25.84 5.82
N ILE A 49 8.37 -25.62 4.50
CA ILE A 49 9.65 -25.48 3.80
C ILE A 49 9.88 -24.00 3.52
N GLU A 50 10.93 -23.43 4.11
CA GLU A 50 11.42 -22.11 3.78
C GLU A 50 12.39 -22.20 2.60
N ILE A 51 12.08 -21.48 1.52
CA ILE A 51 12.94 -21.44 0.33
C ILE A 51 14.08 -20.44 0.57
N PRO A 52 15.34 -20.83 0.31
CA PRO A 52 16.46 -19.92 0.47
C PRO A 52 16.27 -18.62 -0.32
N PRO A 53 16.42 -17.43 0.31
CA PRO A 53 16.12 -16.17 -0.36
C PRO A 53 16.95 -15.93 -1.63
N GLU A 54 18.18 -16.44 -1.70
CA GLU A 54 19.05 -16.34 -2.88
C GLU A 54 18.49 -16.98 -4.16
N TRP A 55 17.46 -17.82 -4.06
CA TRP A 55 16.83 -18.47 -5.21
C TRP A 55 15.63 -17.69 -5.75
N VAL A 56 14.98 -16.87 -4.93
CA VAL A 56 13.67 -16.27 -5.24
C VAL A 56 13.61 -14.76 -5.04
N MET A 57 14.55 -14.19 -4.30
CA MET A 57 14.62 -12.76 -4.05
C MET A 57 14.96 -12.01 -5.34
N THR A 58 14.21 -10.95 -5.60
CA THR A 58 14.44 -10.07 -6.75
C THR A 58 14.03 -8.65 -6.38
N THR A 59 14.45 -7.67 -7.19
CA THR A 59 14.03 -6.29 -7.04
C THR A 59 13.02 -5.91 -8.11
N ALA A 60 12.16 -4.98 -7.77
CA ALA A 60 11.18 -4.42 -8.69
C ALA A 60 10.91 -2.95 -8.37
N GLU A 61 10.33 -2.27 -9.33
CA GLU A 61 9.94 -0.87 -9.22
C GLU A 61 8.48 -0.71 -9.63
N THR A 62 7.78 0.22 -9.00
CA THR A 62 6.39 0.54 -9.39
C THR A 62 5.99 1.93 -8.91
N TYR A 63 4.75 2.32 -9.18
CA TYR A 63 4.11 3.47 -8.59
C TYR A 63 2.84 3.07 -7.84
N ALA A 64 2.51 3.80 -6.79
CA ALA A 64 1.20 3.76 -6.16
C ALA A 64 0.61 5.17 -6.04
N ALA A 65 -0.71 5.30 -6.19
CA ALA A 65 -1.42 6.56 -6.04
C ALA A 65 -2.78 6.31 -5.40
N GLY A 66 -3.32 7.28 -4.66
CA GLY A 66 -4.57 7.08 -3.96
C GLY A 66 -5.09 8.32 -3.27
N TYR A 67 -5.93 8.10 -2.26
CA TYR A 67 -6.48 9.13 -1.40
C TYR A 67 -6.46 8.67 0.06
N ALA A 68 -6.22 9.62 0.97
CA ALA A 68 -6.39 9.43 2.40
C ALA A 68 -7.36 10.47 2.95
N ASN A 69 -8.32 10.01 3.74
CA ASN A 69 -9.30 10.87 4.39
C ASN A 69 -8.67 11.60 5.57
N ALA A 70 -9.11 12.84 5.78
CA ALA A 70 -8.98 13.55 7.04
C ALA A 70 -10.36 13.53 7.71
N ALA A 71 -10.61 12.53 8.55
CA ALA A 71 -11.95 12.18 9.02
C ALA A 71 -12.69 13.34 9.70
N LYS A 72 -11.98 14.15 10.49
CA LYS A 72 -12.54 15.32 11.18
C LYS A 72 -12.86 16.50 10.26
N LEU A 73 -12.24 16.56 9.09
CA LEU A 73 -12.38 17.64 8.11
C LEU A 73 -13.39 17.31 7.01
N ASP A 74 -14.00 16.12 7.04
CA ASP A 74 -14.92 15.62 6.01
C ASP A 74 -14.35 15.79 4.59
N GLY A 75 -13.07 15.45 4.43
CA GLY A 75 -12.36 15.59 3.17
C GLY A 75 -11.27 14.55 2.98
N ALA A 76 -10.63 14.59 1.81
CA ALA A 76 -9.53 13.68 1.47
C ALA A 76 -8.39 14.43 0.77
N ALA A 77 -7.16 14.01 1.05
CA ALA A 77 -5.96 14.41 0.33
C ALA A 77 -5.60 13.34 -0.71
N ALA A 78 -5.11 13.77 -1.87
CA ALA A 78 -4.48 12.86 -2.80
C ALA A 78 -3.14 12.36 -2.22
N LEU A 79 -2.77 11.14 -2.58
CA LEU A 79 -1.48 10.53 -2.27
C LEU A 79 -0.80 10.13 -3.58
N GLY A 80 0.43 10.61 -3.78
CA GLY A 80 1.24 10.23 -4.93
C GLY A 80 0.82 10.91 -6.25
N PRO A 81 1.22 10.35 -7.41
CA PRO A 81 1.83 9.03 -7.59
C PRO A 81 3.23 8.93 -6.99
N ALA A 82 3.40 8.00 -6.05
CA ALA A 82 4.65 7.75 -5.34
C ALA A 82 5.43 6.63 -6.02
N PHE A 83 6.69 6.89 -6.36
CA PHE A 83 7.60 5.88 -6.88
C PHE A 83 8.05 4.97 -5.72
N MET A 84 8.15 3.67 -5.98
CA MET A 84 8.43 2.66 -4.98
C MET A 84 9.49 1.69 -5.47
N LYS A 85 10.46 1.41 -4.60
CA LYS A 85 11.50 0.39 -4.76
C LYS A 85 11.11 -0.82 -3.91
N VAL A 86 10.95 -1.97 -4.55
CA VAL A 86 10.43 -3.19 -3.91
C VAL A 86 11.52 -4.26 -3.92
N VAL A 87 11.71 -4.92 -2.78
CA VAL A 87 12.48 -6.16 -2.65
C VAL A 87 11.50 -7.30 -2.42
N LEU A 88 11.32 -8.13 -3.43
CA LEU A 88 10.38 -9.25 -3.42
C LEU A 88 11.01 -10.49 -2.77
N ASN A 89 10.17 -11.31 -2.14
CA ASN A 89 10.49 -12.65 -1.68
C ASN A 89 11.70 -12.71 -0.72
N LYS A 90 11.83 -11.74 0.19
CA LYS A 90 12.84 -11.81 1.27
C LYS A 90 12.68 -13.05 2.13
N ARG A 91 11.45 -13.50 2.29
CA ARG A 91 11.10 -14.77 2.92
C ARG A 91 9.99 -15.43 2.11
N TYR A 92 10.14 -16.71 1.80
CA TYR A 92 9.16 -17.48 1.06
C TYR A 92 8.99 -18.82 1.75
N ILE A 93 7.79 -19.08 2.27
CA ILE A 93 7.48 -20.31 2.98
C ILE A 93 6.38 -21.02 2.21
N ASN A 94 6.64 -22.26 1.82
CA ASN A 94 5.62 -23.15 1.29
C ASN A 94 5.29 -24.17 2.37
N ASP A 95 4.05 -24.13 2.85
CA ASP A 95 3.52 -25.11 3.78
C ASP A 95 2.48 -25.98 3.07
N SER A 96 2.93 -27.09 2.50
CA SER A 96 2.00 -28.05 1.87
C SER A 96 1.12 -28.78 2.87
N CYS A 97 1.52 -28.87 4.14
CA CYS A 97 0.67 -29.44 5.20
C CYS A 97 -0.51 -28.51 5.50
N ALA A 98 -0.29 -27.18 5.46
CA ALA A 98 -1.35 -26.19 5.57
C ALA A 98 -2.01 -25.81 4.25
N SER A 99 -1.44 -26.23 3.12
CA SER A 99 -1.83 -25.72 1.79
C SER A 99 -1.78 -24.19 1.75
N THR A 100 -0.69 -23.62 2.25
CA THR A 100 -0.47 -22.17 2.25
C THR A 100 0.90 -21.80 1.71
N VAL A 101 0.99 -20.58 1.19
CA VAL A 101 2.26 -19.93 0.87
C VAL A 101 2.27 -18.58 1.56
N ASP A 102 3.34 -18.33 2.31
CA ASP A 102 3.57 -17.06 2.99
C ASP A 102 4.81 -16.38 2.40
N VAL A 103 4.62 -15.17 1.89
CA VAL A 103 5.68 -14.38 1.26
C VAL A 103 5.85 -13.08 2.02
N SER A 104 7.09 -12.77 2.40
CA SER A 104 7.45 -11.46 2.93
C SER A 104 8.33 -10.70 1.94
N SER A 105 7.94 -9.48 1.65
CA SER A 105 8.64 -8.53 0.78
C SER A 105 8.77 -7.18 1.50
N GLU A 106 9.58 -6.28 0.96
CA GLU A 106 9.80 -4.95 1.54
C GLU A 106 9.67 -3.87 0.46
N VAL A 107 9.20 -2.69 0.85
CA VAL A 107 9.08 -1.55 -0.06
C VAL A 107 9.51 -0.23 0.59
N ASP A 108 10.19 0.58 -0.21
CA ASP A 108 10.53 1.96 0.12
C ASP A 108 9.93 2.93 -0.89
N PHE A 109 9.35 4.03 -0.39
CA PHE A 109 9.09 5.19 -1.24
C PHE A 109 10.40 5.85 -1.64
N ASP A 110 10.44 6.43 -2.83
CA ASP A 110 11.56 7.24 -3.28
C ASP A 110 11.05 8.47 -4.02
N TYR A 111 11.28 9.63 -3.45
CA TYR A 111 11.00 10.91 -4.06
C TYR A 111 12.22 11.80 -3.89
N GLU A 112 12.88 12.12 -5.01
CA GLU A 112 14.10 12.95 -5.05
C GLU A 112 15.20 12.42 -4.08
N GLY A 113 15.34 11.10 -4.00
CA GLY A 113 16.33 10.44 -3.14
C GLY A 113 15.96 10.37 -1.65
N LYS A 114 14.74 10.78 -1.28
CA LYS A 114 14.21 10.69 0.09
C LYS A 114 13.15 9.60 0.19
N ARG A 115 13.10 8.91 1.34
CA ARG A 115 12.07 7.91 1.67
C ARG A 115 10.77 8.59 2.05
N GLN A 116 10.05 9.10 1.06
CA GLN A 116 8.80 9.84 1.25
C GLN A 116 7.92 9.78 0.01
N LEU A 117 6.63 10.08 0.19
CA LEU A 117 5.75 10.39 -0.93
C LEU A 117 6.08 11.79 -1.49
N PRO A 118 5.75 12.06 -2.76
CA PRO A 118 5.75 13.42 -3.29
C PRO A 118 4.89 14.35 -2.41
N PRO A 119 5.38 15.54 -2.03
CA PRO A 119 4.59 16.52 -1.30
C PRO A 119 3.29 16.83 -2.05
N THR A 120 2.16 16.81 -1.34
CA THR A 120 0.84 16.99 -1.95
C THR A 120 0.08 18.11 -1.26
N LYS A 121 -0.41 19.06 -2.06
CA LYS A 121 -1.27 20.15 -1.59
C LYS A 121 -2.67 19.61 -1.31
N ALA A 122 -3.15 19.78 -0.09
CA ALA A 122 -4.46 19.35 0.36
C ALA A 122 -5.28 20.55 0.86
N THR A 123 -6.53 20.63 0.42
CA THR A 123 -7.45 21.73 0.75
C THR A 123 -8.67 21.19 1.49
N PHE A 124 -9.00 21.81 2.61
CA PHE A 124 -10.09 21.42 3.49
C PHE A 124 -10.85 22.64 4.00
N LEU A 125 -12.01 22.39 4.61
CA LEU A 125 -12.71 23.36 5.45
C LEU A 125 -12.44 23.02 6.91
N SER A 126 -11.43 23.66 7.50
CA SER A 126 -11.16 23.53 8.93
C SER A 126 -12.39 23.95 9.74
N TYR A 127 -12.81 23.08 10.66
CA TYR A 127 -14.04 23.22 11.45
C TYR A 127 -15.32 23.42 10.62
N GLY A 128 -15.31 23.04 9.34
CA GLY A 128 -16.46 23.11 8.44
C GLY A 128 -16.72 24.48 7.81
N PHE A 129 -15.90 25.51 8.08
CA PHE A 129 -16.13 26.85 7.53
C PHE A 129 -14.88 27.65 7.16
N MET A 130 -13.68 27.23 7.58
CA MET A 130 -12.44 27.96 7.30
C MET A 130 -11.63 27.26 6.19
N PRO A 131 -11.68 27.76 4.94
CA PRO A 131 -10.78 27.30 3.88
C PRO A 131 -9.33 27.27 4.36
N THR A 132 -8.77 26.08 4.40
CA THR A 132 -7.39 25.84 4.81
C THR A 132 -6.72 25.00 3.74
N THR A 133 -5.51 25.39 3.36
CA THR A 133 -4.68 24.59 2.48
C THR A 133 -3.34 24.35 3.13
N ALA A 134 -2.77 23.17 2.93
CA ALA A 134 -1.44 22.81 3.41
C ALA A 134 -0.74 21.89 2.41
N THR A 135 0.57 21.97 2.33
CA THR A 135 1.40 20.93 1.70
C THR A 135 1.65 19.84 2.73
N MET A 136 1.21 18.63 2.42
CA MET A 136 1.43 17.45 3.25
C MET A 136 2.57 16.61 2.65
N THR A 137 3.51 16.21 3.51
CA THR A 137 4.54 15.22 3.17
C THR A 137 4.42 14.03 4.12
N LEU A 138 4.37 12.82 3.56
CA LEU A 138 4.42 11.57 4.31
C LEU A 138 5.81 10.98 4.17
N GLU A 139 6.59 11.07 5.24
CA GLU A 139 7.95 10.52 5.34
C GLU A 139 7.89 9.10 5.87
N GLN A 140 8.50 8.15 5.16
CA GLN A 140 8.68 6.80 5.65
C GLN A 140 9.90 6.74 6.55
N VAL A 141 9.67 6.32 7.79
CA VAL A 141 10.69 6.26 8.85
C VAL A 141 10.86 4.83 9.34
N GLY A 142 11.99 4.53 9.99
CA GLY A 142 12.26 3.18 10.47
C GLY A 142 12.60 2.20 9.33
N PRO A 143 12.32 0.89 9.49
CA PRO A 143 12.57 -0.12 8.46
C PRO A 143 11.81 0.13 7.14
N PRO A 144 12.17 -0.55 6.05
CA PRO A 144 11.29 -0.65 4.88
C PRO A 144 9.89 -1.11 5.26
N ALA A 145 8.88 -0.66 4.51
CA ALA A 145 7.51 -1.06 4.76
C ALA A 145 7.38 -2.56 4.44
N ALA A 146 6.79 -3.30 5.38
CA ALA A 146 6.67 -4.74 5.28
C ALA A 146 5.46 -5.10 4.42
N ILE A 147 5.64 -6.01 3.46
CA ILE A 147 4.57 -6.60 2.65
C ILE A 147 4.49 -8.07 3.04
N HIS A 148 3.35 -8.50 3.55
CA HIS A 148 3.09 -9.89 3.91
C HIS A 148 1.91 -10.40 3.09
N THR A 149 2.16 -11.40 2.25
CA THR A 149 1.13 -12.07 1.45
C THR A 149 0.92 -13.48 1.96
N HIS A 150 -0.34 -13.82 2.24
CA HIS A 150 -0.78 -15.15 2.59
C HIS A 150 -1.68 -15.70 1.48
N THR A 151 -1.33 -16.85 0.93
CA THR A 151 -2.06 -17.50 -0.17
C THR A 151 -2.53 -18.87 0.25
N VAL A 152 -3.80 -19.21 -0.05
CA VAL A 152 -4.37 -20.55 0.18
C VAL A 152 -4.35 -21.38 -1.10
N THR A 153 -3.59 -22.47 -1.13
CA THR A 153 -3.26 -23.22 -2.36
C THR A 153 -4.10 -24.49 -2.60
N ASN A 154 -5.00 -24.87 -1.69
CA ASN A 154 -5.89 -26.03 -1.86
C ASN A 154 -7.23 -25.73 -2.58
N THR A 155 -7.38 -24.52 -3.11
CA THR A 155 -8.56 -24.12 -3.89
C THR A 155 -8.17 -23.92 -5.35
N PRO A 156 -9.06 -24.08 -6.34
CA PRO A 156 -8.68 -23.84 -7.74
C PRO A 156 -8.26 -22.40 -8.06
N THR A 157 -8.60 -21.43 -7.20
CA THR A 157 -8.44 -19.99 -7.48
C THR A 157 -7.24 -19.34 -6.79
N TYR A 158 -6.68 -20.00 -5.77
CA TYR A 158 -5.57 -19.49 -4.95
C TYR A 158 -5.83 -18.07 -4.43
N PRO A 159 -6.82 -17.89 -3.53
CA PRO A 159 -7.07 -16.58 -2.95
C PRO A 159 -5.89 -16.14 -2.09
N GLU A 160 -5.66 -14.83 -2.10
CA GLU A 160 -4.54 -14.17 -1.43
C GLU A 160 -5.01 -12.97 -0.63
N GLU A 161 -4.46 -12.81 0.56
CA GLU A 161 -4.52 -11.58 1.34
C GLU A 161 -3.11 -11.01 1.44
N THR A 162 -2.95 -9.73 1.13
CA THR A 162 -1.69 -9.00 1.35
C THR A 162 -1.90 -7.88 2.35
N THR A 163 -1.07 -7.82 3.38
CA THR A 163 -0.98 -6.70 4.32
C THR A 163 0.31 -5.94 4.07
N VAL A 164 0.20 -4.62 3.91
CA VAL A 164 1.32 -3.68 3.79
C VAL A 164 1.34 -2.78 5.01
N THR A 165 2.47 -2.75 5.73
CA THR A 165 2.64 -1.98 6.96
C THR A 165 3.81 -1.02 6.82
N ALA A 166 3.54 0.28 6.90
CA ALA A 166 4.54 1.34 6.84
C ALA A 166 4.50 2.22 8.10
N GLN A 167 5.67 2.66 8.57
CA GLN A 167 5.80 3.67 9.61
C GLN A 167 6.01 5.03 8.97
N LEU A 168 5.12 5.97 9.26
CA LEU A 168 5.08 7.28 8.63
C LEU A 168 5.17 8.41 9.64
N VAL A 169 5.81 9.51 9.26
CA VAL A 169 5.68 10.82 9.91
C VAL A 169 5.00 11.75 8.90
N MET A 170 3.95 12.44 9.35
CA MET A 170 3.29 13.45 8.54
C MET A 170 3.87 14.82 8.89
N ARG A 171 4.33 15.55 7.88
CA ARG A 171 4.78 16.94 7.99
C ARG A 171 3.86 17.86 7.22
N LEU A 172 3.65 19.06 7.76
CA LEU A 172 2.85 20.11 7.15
C LEU A 172 3.73 21.33 6.88
N SER A 173 3.59 21.89 5.67
CA SER A 173 4.22 23.15 5.27
C SER A 173 3.26 23.99 4.43
N ASP A 174 3.65 25.23 4.13
CA ASP A 174 2.94 26.12 3.22
C ASP A 174 1.44 26.24 3.55
N VAL A 175 1.15 26.41 4.84
CA VAL A 175 -0.23 26.47 5.33
C VAL A 175 -0.82 27.84 5.02
N GLU A 176 -2.03 27.84 4.46
CA GLU A 176 -2.81 29.03 4.18
C GLU A 176 -4.18 28.91 4.85
N VAL A 177 -4.61 29.93 5.59
CA VAL A 177 -5.94 30.04 6.18
C VAL A 177 -6.65 31.22 5.53
N ASN A 178 -7.79 30.98 4.88
CA ASN A 178 -8.51 31.99 4.09
C ASN A 178 -7.62 32.70 3.05
N GLY A 179 -6.65 31.98 2.48
CA GLY A 179 -5.70 32.52 1.51
C GLY A 179 -4.58 33.37 2.13
N VAL A 180 -4.50 33.47 3.46
CA VAL A 180 -3.40 34.16 4.16
C VAL A 180 -2.41 33.10 4.66
N PRO A 181 -1.11 33.21 4.33
CA PRO A 181 -0.09 32.31 4.85
C PRO A 181 -0.05 32.31 6.38
N LEU A 182 -0.02 31.12 6.97
CA LEU A 182 0.18 30.87 8.38
C LEU A 182 1.56 30.21 8.56
N ASP A 183 2.44 30.86 9.31
CA ASP A 183 3.77 30.33 9.58
C ASP A 183 3.72 29.20 10.63
N VAL A 184 3.84 27.97 10.14
CA VAL A 184 3.86 26.76 10.97
C VAL A 184 5.27 26.33 11.37
N GLY A 185 6.30 27.09 11.00
CA GLY A 185 7.69 26.73 11.25
C GLY A 185 8.16 25.50 10.45
N PRO A 186 9.45 25.14 10.55
CA PRO A 186 10.06 24.05 9.78
C PRO A 186 9.75 22.65 10.35
N ASP A 187 9.30 22.57 11.60
CA ASP A 187 9.22 21.31 12.35
C ASP A 187 7.80 20.77 12.56
N CYS A 188 6.78 21.42 12.00
CA CYS A 188 5.38 21.02 12.18
C CYS A 188 5.09 19.61 11.63
N ARG A 189 4.90 18.66 12.55
CA ARG A 189 4.76 17.24 12.23
C ARG A 189 3.99 16.46 13.29
N THR A 190 3.63 15.22 12.99
CA THR A 190 3.12 14.29 14.00
C THR A 190 4.16 14.02 15.10
N GLU A 191 3.76 14.07 16.37
CA GLU A 191 4.61 13.92 17.57
C GLU A 191 5.43 12.61 17.59
N ARG A 192 4.94 11.60 16.87
CA ARG A 192 5.55 10.28 16.75
C ARG A 192 5.20 9.64 15.41
N PRO A 193 6.00 8.67 14.95
CA PRO A 193 5.62 7.85 13.81
C PRO A 193 4.28 7.15 14.07
N PHE A 194 3.51 6.98 13.00
CA PHE A 194 2.27 6.22 13.02
C PHE A 194 2.25 5.16 11.94
N GLU A 195 1.52 4.10 12.21
CA GLU A 195 1.42 2.97 11.32
C GLU A 195 0.30 3.20 10.31
N GLN A 196 0.62 3.04 9.03
CA GLN A 196 -0.35 2.84 7.97
C GLN A 196 -0.35 1.36 7.61
N VAL A 197 -1.46 0.70 7.92
CA VAL A 197 -1.73 -0.68 7.49
C VAL A 197 -2.69 -0.63 6.31
N LEU A 198 -2.33 -1.23 5.19
CA LEU A 198 -3.21 -1.41 4.03
C LEU A 198 -3.37 -2.89 3.75
N LYS A 199 -4.59 -3.29 3.36
CA LYS A 199 -4.91 -4.66 2.97
C LYS A 199 -5.36 -4.73 1.52
N GLY A 200 -4.89 -5.73 0.81
CA GLY A 200 -5.25 -6.07 -0.55
C GLY A 200 -5.75 -7.51 -0.59
N TYR A 201 -6.79 -7.74 -1.37
CA TYR A 201 -7.38 -9.07 -1.52
C TYR A 201 -7.39 -9.42 -3.00
N GLY A 202 -6.91 -10.62 -3.31
CA GLY A 202 -6.81 -11.10 -4.68
C GLY A 202 -6.97 -12.59 -4.79
N GLN A 203 -6.78 -13.08 -6.01
CA GLN A 203 -6.69 -14.49 -6.32
C GLN A 203 -5.72 -14.69 -7.47
N SER A 204 -4.95 -15.77 -7.44
CA SER A 204 -3.92 -16.05 -8.44
C SER A 204 -4.45 -16.69 -9.73
N TYR A 205 -5.61 -17.37 -9.71
CA TYR A 205 -6.12 -18.09 -10.89
C TYR A 205 -7.65 -18.00 -11.11
N PRO A 206 -8.12 -17.41 -12.23
CA PRO A 206 -7.40 -16.43 -13.02
C PRO A 206 -7.08 -15.20 -12.15
N PRO A 207 -5.98 -14.47 -12.43
CA PRO A 207 -5.60 -13.29 -11.68
C PRO A 207 -6.76 -12.29 -11.53
N ALA A 208 -7.07 -11.87 -10.30
CA ALA A 208 -8.05 -10.81 -10.02
C ALA A 208 -7.76 -10.14 -8.66
N GLY A 209 -8.26 -8.92 -8.49
CA GLY A 209 -8.06 -8.14 -7.26
C GLY A 209 -6.65 -7.58 -7.12
N TYR A 210 -6.16 -7.48 -5.87
CA TYR A 210 -4.79 -7.07 -5.58
C TYR A 210 -3.85 -8.27 -5.52
N LEU A 211 -2.80 -8.24 -6.34
CA LEU A 211 -1.68 -9.17 -6.29
C LEU A 211 -0.40 -8.33 -6.32
N VAL A 212 0.58 -8.61 -5.46
CA VAL A 212 1.80 -7.79 -5.35
C VAL A 212 2.46 -7.56 -6.71
N ALA A 213 2.53 -8.58 -7.56
CA ALA A 213 3.12 -8.50 -8.91
C ALA A 213 2.29 -7.69 -9.91
N TYR A 214 0.96 -7.81 -9.89
CA TYR A 214 0.06 -7.19 -10.88
C TYR A 214 -0.52 -5.86 -10.42
N GLY A 215 -0.30 -5.48 -9.15
CA GLY A 215 -0.89 -4.32 -8.53
C GLY A 215 -2.37 -4.53 -8.21
N GLY A 216 -3.12 -3.43 -8.17
CA GLY A 216 -4.52 -3.39 -7.75
C GLY A 216 -4.73 -2.49 -6.54
N THR A 217 -5.89 -2.63 -5.91
CA THR A 217 -6.34 -1.70 -4.86
C THR A 217 -6.12 -2.27 -3.46
N LEU A 218 -5.53 -1.42 -2.62
CA LEU A 218 -5.20 -1.62 -1.22
C LEU A 218 -6.01 -0.62 -0.40
N THR A 219 -6.59 -1.06 0.72
CA THR A 219 -7.39 -0.20 1.60
C THR A 219 -7.05 -0.43 3.05
N GLY A 220 -7.13 0.62 3.87
CA GLY A 220 -6.92 0.48 5.30
C GLY A 220 -7.22 1.77 6.06
N TYR A 221 -6.86 1.79 7.33
CA TYR A 221 -7.07 2.93 8.20
C TYR A 221 -5.77 3.26 8.94
N ALA A 222 -5.53 4.55 9.15
CA ALA A 222 -4.45 5.03 9.99
C ALA A 222 -5.01 5.75 11.22
N HIS A 223 -4.29 5.62 12.33
CA HIS A 223 -4.47 6.46 13.49
C HIS A 223 -3.43 7.58 13.44
N ILE A 224 -3.88 8.82 13.21
CA ILE A 224 -2.98 9.97 13.14
C ILE A 224 -2.80 10.52 14.57
N PRO A 225 -1.58 10.53 15.13
CA PRO A 225 -1.32 11.03 16.48
C PRO A 225 -1.37 12.57 16.50
N PRO A 226 -1.30 13.19 17.70
CA PRO A 226 -1.09 14.63 17.84
C PRO A 226 0.07 15.18 17.03
N PHE A 227 0.04 16.49 16.81
CA PHE A 227 1.10 17.26 16.18
C PHE A 227 1.99 17.93 17.23
N GLU A 228 3.25 18.13 16.87
CA GLU A 228 4.23 18.88 17.64
C GLU A 228 5.05 19.81 16.71
N GLY A 229 5.64 20.84 17.30
CA GLY A 229 6.60 21.71 16.61
C GLY A 229 5.97 22.64 15.56
N CYS A 230 4.65 22.84 15.64
CA CYS A 230 3.89 23.71 14.76
C CYS A 230 3.84 25.13 15.33
N GLY A 231 4.23 26.08 14.47
CA GLY A 231 4.22 27.52 14.74
C GLY A 231 5.63 28.10 14.85
N ALA A 232 5.78 29.37 14.46
CA ALA A 232 7.04 30.10 14.58
C ALA A 232 7.14 30.91 15.88
N THR A 233 6.08 31.67 16.19
CA THR A 233 6.03 32.54 17.38
C THR A 233 5.00 32.11 18.42
N GLU A 234 3.97 31.38 17.97
CA GLU A 234 2.85 30.91 18.77
C GLU A 234 2.80 29.38 18.68
N ASP A 235 2.26 28.74 19.71
CA ASP A 235 2.05 27.29 19.70
C ASP A 235 0.79 26.95 18.90
N LEU A 236 0.99 26.32 17.73
CA LEU A 236 -0.08 25.87 16.84
C LEU A 236 -0.35 24.36 16.93
N ASP A 237 0.37 23.62 17.79
CA ASP A 237 0.20 22.17 17.98
C ASP A 237 -1.25 21.79 18.30
N PRO A 238 -1.97 22.51 19.20
CA PRO A 238 -3.35 22.19 19.50
C PRO A 238 -4.30 22.34 18.31
N ILE A 239 -4.01 23.26 17.38
CA ILE A 239 -4.87 23.54 16.22
C ILE A 239 -4.76 22.42 15.18
N PHE A 240 -3.55 21.95 14.88
CA PHE A 240 -3.38 20.82 13.95
C PHE A 240 -3.82 19.50 14.58
N THR A 241 -3.55 19.32 15.88
CA THR A 241 -4.02 18.16 16.63
C THR A 241 -5.55 18.08 16.67
N SER A 242 -6.24 19.19 16.93
CA SER A 242 -7.70 19.21 16.95
C SER A 242 -8.29 18.94 15.57
N ALA A 243 -7.68 19.47 14.51
CA ALA A 243 -8.18 19.40 13.14
C ALA A 243 -7.93 18.04 12.46
N ILE A 244 -6.77 17.42 12.65
CA ILE A 244 -6.32 16.29 11.82
C ILE A 244 -6.22 14.99 12.61
N SER A 245 -5.73 15.04 13.85
CA SER A 245 -5.42 13.83 14.62
C SER A 245 -6.66 13.01 14.95
N SER A 246 -6.51 11.70 14.93
CA SER A 246 -7.56 10.73 15.25
C SER A 246 -7.98 10.81 16.73
N PRO A 247 -9.29 10.77 17.06
CA PRO A 247 -9.75 10.73 18.44
C PRO A 247 -9.34 9.44 19.17
N GLY A 248 -8.79 9.58 20.38
CA GLY A 248 -8.46 8.45 21.25
C GLY A 248 -7.40 7.53 20.63
N ARG A 249 -7.69 6.24 20.51
CA ARG A 249 -6.81 5.24 19.86
C ARG A 249 -7.40 4.66 18.58
N LYS A 250 -8.48 5.24 18.05
CA LYS A 250 -9.18 4.71 16.88
C LYS A 250 -8.41 5.06 15.61
N ALA A 251 -8.20 4.09 14.72
CA ALA A 251 -7.79 4.33 13.34
C ALA A 251 -9.04 4.65 12.51
N ASP A 252 -9.23 5.92 12.15
CA ASP A 252 -10.44 6.44 11.50
C ASP A 252 -10.16 7.16 10.17
N ASN A 253 -8.89 7.42 9.85
CA ASN A 253 -8.48 7.99 8.58
C ASN A 253 -8.32 6.87 7.55
N TYR A 254 -9.35 6.69 6.74
CA TYR A 254 -9.38 5.72 5.66
C TYR A 254 -8.43 6.10 4.54
N THR A 255 -7.69 5.11 4.05
CA THR A 255 -6.76 5.26 2.92
C THR A 255 -7.10 4.20 1.87
N LYS A 256 -7.20 4.63 0.60
CA LYS A 256 -7.32 3.76 -0.57
C LYS A 256 -6.20 4.08 -1.54
N MET A 257 -5.36 3.10 -1.83
CA MET A 257 -4.22 3.20 -2.73
C MET A 257 -4.37 2.19 -3.86
N THR A 258 -4.03 2.61 -5.08
CA THR A 258 -3.92 1.73 -6.24
C THR A 258 -2.45 1.60 -6.60
N GLN A 259 -1.94 0.38 -6.60
CA GLN A 259 -0.60 0.04 -7.07
C GLN A 259 -0.66 -0.32 -8.56
N ALA A 260 0.32 0.14 -9.34
CA ALA A 260 0.53 -0.37 -10.69
C ALA A 260 1.20 -1.77 -10.67
N PRO A 261 1.19 -2.51 -11.80
CA PRO A 261 2.03 -3.69 -11.96
C PRO A 261 3.51 -3.38 -11.65
N LEU A 262 4.24 -4.39 -11.21
CA LEU A 262 5.67 -4.27 -10.95
C LEU A 262 6.47 -4.34 -12.25
N CYS A 263 7.41 -3.41 -12.42
CA CYS A 263 8.52 -3.59 -13.35
C CYS A 263 9.62 -4.37 -12.63
N VAL A 264 9.73 -5.67 -12.91
CA VAL A 264 10.66 -6.57 -12.22
C VAL A 264 12.03 -6.56 -12.90
N ALA A 265 13.11 -6.46 -12.12
CA ALA A 265 14.46 -6.32 -12.65
C ALA A 265 14.94 -7.51 -13.51
N THR A 266 14.37 -8.70 -13.30
CA THR A 266 14.66 -9.91 -14.09
C THR A 266 13.95 -9.92 -15.46
N ASN A 267 13.02 -8.99 -15.71
CA ASN A 267 12.34 -8.84 -17.00
C ASN A 267 12.19 -7.35 -17.40
N PRO A 268 13.30 -6.65 -17.65
CA PRO A 268 13.28 -5.20 -17.89
C PRO A 268 12.64 -4.81 -19.23
N GLU A 269 12.52 -5.73 -20.18
CA GLU A 269 11.85 -5.54 -21.48
C GLU A 269 10.37 -5.96 -21.44
N GLY A 270 9.88 -6.36 -20.27
CA GLY A 270 8.51 -6.78 -20.08
C GLY A 270 7.49 -5.65 -20.30
N PRO A 271 6.21 -6.00 -20.52
CA PRO A 271 5.15 -5.02 -20.84
C PRO A 271 4.91 -4.01 -19.70
N ASP A 272 5.25 -4.35 -18.47
CA ASP A 272 5.08 -3.52 -17.27
C ASP A 272 6.28 -2.59 -16.99
N CYS A 273 7.31 -2.64 -17.84
CA CYS A 273 8.48 -1.77 -17.79
C CYS A 273 8.45 -0.71 -18.90
N PRO A 274 8.85 0.55 -18.63
CA PRO A 274 9.16 1.11 -17.32
C PRO A 274 7.93 1.21 -16.40
N PRO A 275 8.11 1.35 -15.08
CA PRO A 275 7.00 1.40 -14.13
C PRO A 275 6.05 2.55 -14.45
N ARG A 276 4.75 2.25 -14.47
CA ARG A 276 3.69 3.18 -14.90
C ARG A 276 2.98 3.79 -13.70
N LYS A 277 2.60 5.06 -13.81
CA LYS A 277 1.79 5.74 -12.79
C LYS A 277 0.35 5.21 -12.84
N PRO A 278 -0.22 4.68 -11.73
CA PRO A 278 -1.60 4.24 -11.70
C PRO A 278 -2.56 5.44 -11.69
N LYS A 279 -3.80 5.20 -12.11
CA LYS A 279 -4.89 6.15 -11.90
C LYS A 279 -5.51 5.84 -10.53
N PRO A 280 -5.52 6.79 -9.57
CA PRO A 280 -6.10 6.55 -8.27
C PRO A 280 -7.62 6.38 -8.38
N GLU A 281 -8.16 5.40 -7.66
CA GLU A 281 -9.59 5.22 -7.49
C GLU A 281 -10.12 6.04 -6.32
N ARG A 282 -11.32 6.59 -6.45
CA ARG A 282 -12.05 7.24 -5.35
C ARG A 282 -12.79 6.21 -4.49
#